data_AF-A0A0U1DYG7-F1
#
_entry.id   AF-A0A0U1DYG7-F1
#
_cell.length_a   1.000
_cell.length_b   1.000
_cell.length_c   1.000
_cell.angle_alpha   90.00
_cell.angle_beta   90.00
_cell.angle_gamma   90.00
#
_symmetry.space_group_name_H-M   'P 1'
#
loop_
_entity.id
_entity.type
_entity.pdbx_description
1 polymer ?
#
loop_
_entity_poly.entity_id
_entity_poly.type
_entity_poly.pdbx_seq_one_letter_code
_entity_poly.pdbx_strand_id
1 'polypeptide(L)'
;MMSILLPLGENREIKSLYFGWPLISEDLALSVVTFTSRSVEIKTPCPRIDLIAAFADAPRRVYLTATLADEGVLVTELAADAGTVRKPITPDRASDLGDRLILAPQRINPDVDEEGVRQLVRDFADGDRNGDATLEAEPINVVVLVPSNERAKLWERFSDYILHVNDMGPVIDQMTSGQHVGVVVLVNKYDGVDLPDNACRLLVIDGIPTPLSGSEQREAAALTGSPTFDARKVQRLEQGMGRGIRDLQDYCAVLVLTREAALTLSDPKRLQFYSPVTRAQIDLSQQVADQIAAEGLDEIRNVLDIFLEREESWVSVSRAAVADVEYKRDGWVSPHTEARRQAFDKAVAGDTNAAVQLLRSSISSLADDLEKGWAMEELAGYEHHIDPAGSQKTLTNARISNPGVLRADVPPEPRRTRGPAQQAQAAAAYLSEKYDTPVTLILGIGSLFDNIVWAVAETHDLAEEQFRLLGLHLGFASSRPENEENSGPDVLWGLSPTSNAVIELKTEITRENPVIKKIEEAGQLLSSLQWDIDRNPDVTTRVPVLVHPSAVLSPNASLPPQARAITRPDLESLRADVEKFAKELVASVDGLIPQRSKTP
;
A
#
# COMPACT_ATOMS: atom_id res chain seq x y z
N MET A 1 1.99 -1.21 34.25
CA MET A 1 0.97 -1.25 33.19
C MET A 1 -0.37 -1.75 33.70
N MET A 2 -0.45 -2.96 34.28
CA MET A 2 -1.71 -3.54 34.77
C MET A 2 -2.47 -2.67 35.78
N SER A 3 -1.77 -2.00 36.71
CA SER A 3 -2.39 -1.07 37.68
C SER A 3 -3.06 0.15 37.04
N ILE A 4 -2.64 0.54 35.83
CA ILE A 4 -3.19 1.67 35.08
C ILE A 4 -4.35 1.19 34.20
N LEU A 5 -4.19 0.05 33.53
CA LEU A 5 -5.16 -0.44 32.55
C LEU A 5 -6.34 -1.18 33.17
N LEU A 6 -6.16 -1.88 34.29
CA LEU A 6 -7.23 -2.67 34.91
C LEU A 6 -8.49 -1.85 35.23
N PRO A 7 -8.41 -0.67 35.88
CA PRO A 7 -9.59 0.16 36.12
C PRO A 7 -10.27 0.65 34.83
N LEU A 8 -9.50 0.84 33.75
CA LEU A 8 -10.01 1.27 32.46
C LEU A 8 -10.69 0.11 31.71
N GLY A 9 -10.10 -1.09 31.77
CA GLY A 9 -10.62 -2.29 31.13
C GLY A 9 -11.89 -2.84 31.78
N GLU A 10 -12.09 -2.59 33.07
CA GLU A 10 -13.33 -2.95 33.77
C GLU A 10 -14.44 -1.89 33.61
N ASN A 11 -14.13 -0.74 33.00
CA ASN A 11 -15.09 0.35 32.82
C ASN A 11 -15.94 0.16 31.55
N ARG A 12 -17.21 -0.18 31.74
CA ARG A 12 -18.21 -0.38 30.66
C ARG A 12 -18.42 0.83 29.75
N GLU A 13 -18.13 2.03 30.24
CA GLU A 13 -18.23 3.26 29.42
C GLU A 13 -17.12 3.33 28.36
N ILE A 14 -15.99 2.67 28.59
CA ILE A 14 -14.86 2.60 27.65
C ILE A 14 -15.01 1.35 26.79
N LYS A 15 -16.03 1.32 25.93
CA LYS A 15 -16.37 0.14 25.10
C LYS A 15 -15.19 -0.40 24.28
N SER A 16 -14.34 0.49 23.77
CA SER A 16 -13.16 0.13 22.97
C SER A 16 -12.15 -0.73 23.73
N LEU A 17 -12.09 -0.63 25.06
CA LEU A 17 -11.21 -1.45 25.90
C LEU A 17 -11.99 -2.55 26.62
N TYR A 18 -13.20 -2.26 27.11
CA TYR A 18 -13.99 -3.17 27.94
C TYR A 18 -14.21 -4.57 27.34
N PHE A 19 -14.53 -4.64 26.04
CA PHE A 19 -14.77 -5.93 25.39
C PHE A 19 -13.48 -6.70 25.05
N GLY A 20 -12.41 -5.99 24.71
CA GLY A 20 -11.12 -6.59 24.39
C GLY A 20 -10.30 -6.98 25.62
N TRP A 21 -10.50 -6.30 26.75
CA TRP A 21 -9.69 -6.44 27.96
C TRP A 21 -9.58 -7.88 28.48
N PRO A 22 -10.68 -8.67 28.59
CA PRO A 22 -10.59 -10.07 29.03
C PRO A 22 -9.71 -10.94 28.13
N LEU A 23 -9.54 -10.57 26.86
CA LEU A 23 -8.77 -11.34 25.88
C LEU A 23 -7.27 -11.04 25.89
N ILE A 24 -6.84 -9.96 26.56
CA ILE A 24 -5.44 -9.50 26.56
C ILE A 24 -4.84 -9.35 27.96
N SER A 25 -5.67 -9.26 29.00
CA SER A 25 -5.24 -8.85 30.34
C SER A 25 -4.22 -9.79 31.01
N GLU A 26 -4.28 -11.09 30.71
CA GLU A 26 -3.35 -12.10 31.23
C GLU A 26 -2.01 -12.12 30.47
N ASP A 27 -2.01 -11.69 29.21
CA ASP A 27 -0.85 -11.78 28.31
C ASP A 27 -0.22 -10.41 28.01
N LEU A 28 -0.49 -9.39 28.82
CA LEU A 28 0.04 -8.04 28.63
C LEU A 28 1.56 -7.98 28.50
N ALA A 29 2.28 -8.94 29.10
CA ALA A 29 3.72 -9.06 28.98
C ALA A 29 4.17 -9.45 27.57
N LEU A 30 3.34 -10.18 26.81
CA LEU A 30 3.60 -10.63 25.44
C LEU A 30 3.07 -9.64 24.39
N SER A 31 2.28 -8.64 24.80
CA SER A 31 1.63 -7.69 23.90
C SER A 31 2.58 -6.64 23.32
N VAL A 32 2.32 -6.24 22.09
CA VAL A 32 2.87 -5.05 21.45
C VAL A 32 1.96 -3.86 21.77
N VAL A 33 2.57 -2.72 22.12
CA VAL A 33 1.85 -1.47 22.39
C VAL A 33 2.27 -0.43 21.35
N THR A 34 1.30 0.03 20.57
CA THR A 34 1.51 1.02 19.51
C THR A 34 0.89 2.36 19.90
N PHE A 35 1.66 3.44 19.77
CA PHE A 35 1.23 4.80 20.05
C PHE A 35 1.09 5.59 18.76
N THR A 36 -0.05 6.25 18.57
CA THR A 36 -0.29 7.21 17.49
C THR A 36 -0.63 8.58 18.08
N SER A 37 -0.80 9.59 17.23
CA SER A 37 -1.27 10.91 17.72
C SER A 37 -2.71 10.88 18.23
N ARG A 38 -3.48 9.82 17.90
CA ARG A 38 -4.92 9.71 18.15
C ARG A 38 -5.31 8.59 19.09
N SER A 39 -4.48 7.56 19.24
CA SER A 39 -4.84 6.33 19.96
C SER A 39 -3.62 5.59 20.52
N VAL A 40 -3.90 4.74 21.51
CA VAL A 40 -2.97 3.70 21.98
C VAL A 40 -3.64 2.36 21.69
N GLU A 41 -2.92 1.48 20.98
CA GLU A 41 -3.38 0.15 20.62
C GLU A 41 -2.53 -0.89 21.34
N ILE A 42 -3.17 -1.92 21.89
CA ILE A 42 -2.51 -3.04 22.58
C ILE A 42 -2.95 -4.31 21.89
N LYS A 43 -2.00 -5.05 21.32
CA LYS A 43 -2.27 -6.27 20.55
C LYS A 43 -1.28 -7.37 20.92
N THR A 44 -1.77 -8.58 21.17
CA THR A 44 -0.91 -9.77 21.30
C THR A 44 -0.45 -10.24 19.92
N PRO A 45 0.71 -10.90 19.78
CA PRO A 45 1.20 -11.37 18.48
C PRO A 45 0.19 -12.24 17.74
N CYS A 46 -0.56 -13.08 18.46
CA CYS A 46 -1.74 -13.75 17.94
C CYS A 46 -2.92 -13.65 18.94
N PRO A 47 -4.18 -13.79 18.52
CA PRO A 47 -5.34 -13.75 19.43
C PRO A 47 -5.41 -14.98 20.35
N ARG A 48 -5.96 -14.79 21.56
CA ARG A 48 -6.30 -15.84 22.54
C ARG A 48 -7.61 -16.56 22.18
N ILE A 49 -7.60 -17.30 21.07
CA ILE A 49 -8.77 -18.05 20.60
C ILE A 49 -9.22 -19.11 21.60
N ASP A 50 -8.29 -19.64 22.39
CA ASP A 50 -8.54 -20.57 23.50
C ASP A 50 -9.46 -20.01 24.59
N LEU A 51 -9.50 -18.69 24.79
CA LEU A 51 -10.41 -18.05 25.75
C LEU A 51 -11.87 -18.04 25.28
N ILE A 52 -12.11 -18.28 23.99
CA ILE A 52 -13.45 -18.39 23.41
C ILE A 52 -13.83 -19.87 23.35
N ALA A 53 -14.14 -20.47 24.50
CA ALA A 53 -14.38 -21.92 24.64
C ALA A 53 -15.39 -22.47 23.61
N ALA A 54 -16.48 -21.75 23.34
CA ALA A 54 -17.48 -22.16 22.34
C ALA A 54 -16.91 -22.30 20.91
N PHE A 55 -15.86 -21.56 20.59
CA PHE A 55 -15.16 -21.64 19.32
C PHE A 55 -13.98 -22.62 19.36
N ALA A 56 -13.16 -22.58 20.42
CA ALA A 56 -11.98 -23.42 20.58
C ALA A 56 -12.33 -24.92 20.73
N ASP A 57 -13.35 -25.23 21.53
CA ASP A 57 -13.77 -26.62 21.81
C ASP A 57 -14.75 -27.16 20.76
N ALA A 58 -15.05 -26.38 19.72
CA ALA A 58 -15.94 -26.80 18.65
C ALA A 58 -15.36 -28.06 17.95
N PRO A 59 -16.12 -29.18 17.87
CA PRO A 59 -15.62 -30.42 17.24
C PRO A 59 -15.25 -30.26 15.77
N ARG A 60 -15.86 -29.27 15.10
CA ARG A 60 -15.61 -28.94 13.70
C ARG A 60 -15.75 -27.43 13.50
N ARG A 61 -14.71 -26.83 12.92
CA ARG A 61 -14.70 -25.43 12.47
C ARG A 61 -14.68 -25.43 10.94
N VAL A 62 -15.61 -24.67 10.34
CA VAL A 62 -15.70 -24.52 8.88
C VAL A 62 -15.44 -23.06 8.56
N TYR A 63 -14.38 -22.81 7.79
CA TYR A 63 -14.00 -21.49 7.33
C TYR A 63 -14.40 -21.39 5.86
N LEU A 64 -15.31 -20.47 5.53
CA LEU A 64 -15.75 -20.20 4.18
C LEU A 64 -15.26 -18.81 3.78
N THR A 65 -14.64 -18.72 2.62
CA THR A 65 -14.05 -17.49 2.10
C THR A 65 -14.14 -17.52 0.58
N ALA A 66 -14.48 -16.37 -0.01
CA ALA A 66 -14.49 -16.20 -1.46
C ALA A 66 -13.07 -15.89 -1.99
N THR A 67 -12.20 -15.34 -1.14
CA THR A 67 -10.87 -14.85 -1.52
C THR A 67 -9.91 -15.04 -0.35
N LEU A 68 -9.19 -16.16 -0.30
CA LEU A 68 -8.09 -16.33 0.64
C LEU A 68 -6.79 -16.43 -0.14
N ALA A 69 -6.06 -15.33 -0.17
CA ALA A 69 -4.77 -15.26 -0.83
C ALA A 69 -3.61 -15.46 0.16
N ASP A 70 -3.81 -15.21 1.46
CA ASP A 70 -2.96 -15.69 2.54
C ASP A 70 -3.79 -16.52 3.53
N GLU A 71 -3.70 -17.83 3.41
CA GLU A 71 -4.41 -18.76 4.27
C GLU A 71 -3.77 -18.87 5.66
N GLY A 72 -2.53 -18.40 5.79
CA GLY A 72 -1.80 -18.33 7.04
C GLY A 72 -2.51 -17.51 8.11
N VAL A 73 -3.32 -16.52 7.71
CA VAL A 73 -4.17 -15.73 8.61
C VAL A 73 -5.14 -16.62 9.41
N LEU A 74 -5.67 -17.70 8.82
CA LEU A 74 -6.52 -18.64 9.57
C LEU A 74 -5.75 -19.32 10.70
N VAL A 75 -4.46 -19.58 10.50
CA VAL A 75 -3.60 -20.21 11.50
C VAL A 75 -3.26 -19.20 12.59
N THR A 76 -2.81 -17.99 12.26
CA THR A 76 -2.40 -17.00 13.27
C THR A 76 -3.58 -16.38 14.01
N GLU A 77 -4.61 -15.93 13.28
CA GLU A 77 -5.73 -15.16 13.84
C GLU A 77 -6.86 -16.05 14.37
N LEU A 78 -7.11 -17.23 13.77
CA LEU A 78 -8.22 -18.12 14.14
C LEU A 78 -7.78 -19.45 14.75
N ALA A 79 -6.48 -19.63 15.00
CA ALA A 79 -5.89 -20.86 15.53
C ALA A 79 -6.37 -22.12 14.77
N ALA A 80 -6.46 -22.02 13.45
CA ALA A 80 -6.78 -23.16 12.59
C ALA A 80 -5.57 -24.11 12.49
N ASP A 81 -5.85 -25.40 12.30
CA ASP A 81 -4.81 -26.39 12.07
C ASP A 81 -4.15 -26.18 10.70
N ALA A 82 -2.85 -25.90 10.67
CA ALA A 82 -2.11 -25.60 9.46
C ALA A 82 -2.11 -26.77 8.45
N GLY A 83 -2.19 -28.02 8.93
CA GLY A 83 -2.29 -29.21 8.07
C GLY A 83 -3.60 -29.27 7.29
N THR A 84 -4.69 -28.85 7.93
CA THR A 84 -6.03 -28.77 7.34
C THR A 84 -6.16 -27.56 6.42
N VAL A 85 -5.61 -26.41 6.80
CA VAL A 85 -5.61 -25.20 5.96
C VAL A 85 -4.91 -25.46 4.62
N ARG A 86 -3.78 -26.19 4.62
CA ARG A 86 -3.07 -26.59 3.40
C ARG A 86 -3.86 -27.51 2.46
N LYS A 87 -5.01 -28.03 2.89
CA LYS A 87 -5.87 -28.93 2.11
C LYS A 87 -7.29 -28.36 2.03
N PRO A 88 -7.47 -27.19 1.42
CA PRO A 88 -8.78 -26.58 1.31
C PRO A 88 -9.71 -27.44 0.45
N ILE A 89 -11.00 -27.34 0.71
CA ILE A 89 -12.03 -27.88 -0.19
C ILE A 89 -12.31 -26.79 -1.21
N THR A 90 -11.85 -26.96 -2.45
CA THR A 90 -12.05 -26.01 -3.54
C THR A 90 -12.96 -26.60 -4.62
N PRO A 91 -13.75 -25.76 -5.33
CA PRO A 91 -14.38 -26.17 -6.58
C PRO A 91 -13.34 -26.63 -7.61
N ASP A 92 -13.73 -27.53 -8.53
CA ASP A 92 -12.83 -28.02 -9.59
C ASP A 92 -12.48 -26.93 -10.60
N ARG A 93 -13.40 -26.00 -10.87
CA ARG A 93 -13.25 -24.92 -11.86
C ARG A 93 -13.51 -23.58 -11.23
N ALA A 94 -12.78 -22.59 -11.70
CA ALA A 94 -12.88 -21.22 -11.26
C ALA A 94 -13.87 -20.39 -12.11
N SER A 95 -14.86 -21.08 -12.67
CA SER A 95 -15.94 -20.51 -13.47
C SER A 95 -17.13 -20.15 -12.59
N ASP A 96 -16.91 -19.51 -11.44
CA ASP A 96 -17.93 -19.06 -10.48
C ASP A 96 -17.97 -17.53 -10.30
N LEU A 97 -16.97 -16.82 -10.82
CA LEU A 97 -16.92 -15.36 -10.85
C LEU A 97 -17.60 -14.81 -12.12
N GLY A 98 -18.37 -13.74 -11.95
CA GLY A 98 -18.89 -12.96 -13.07
C GLY A 98 -17.81 -12.17 -13.82
N ASP A 99 -18.22 -11.47 -14.87
CA ASP A 99 -17.33 -10.90 -15.89
C ASP A 99 -16.83 -9.50 -15.51
N ARG A 100 -15.51 -9.26 -15.59
CA ARG A 100 -14.90 -7.95 -15.34
C ARG A 100 -14.09 -7.47 -16.54
N LEU A 101 -14.32 -6.22 -16.89
CA LEU A 101 -13.37 -5.41 -17.65
C LEU A 101 -12.61 -4.53 -16.67
N ILE A 102 -11.29 -4.68 -16.58
CA ILE A 102 -10.44 -3.95 -15.63
C ILE A 102 -9.48 -3.05 -16.40
N LEU A 103 -9.79 -1.75 -16.43
CA LEU A 103 -8.99 -0.74 -17.13
C LEU A 103 -8.31 0.20 -16.14
N ALA A 104 -7.09 0.59 -16.47
CA ALA A 104 -6.36 1.63 -15.76
C ALA A 104 -6.05 2.75 -16.77
N PRO A 105 -6.80 3.87 -16.77
CA PRO A 105 -6.63 4.93 -17.77
C PRO A 105 -5.19 5.43 -17.88
N GLN A 106 -4.51 5.66 -16.74
CA GLN A 106 -3.12 6.13 -16.71
C GLN A 106 -2.09 5.08 -17.19
N ARG A 107 -2.47 3.79 -17.26
CA ARG A 107 -1.65 2.74 -17.88
C ARG A 107 -1.82 2.75 -19.40
N ILE A 108 -3.05 2.96 -19.89
CA ILE A 108 -3.37 3.03 -21.32
C ILE A 108 -2.72 4.26 -21.94
N ASN A 109 -2.92 5.41 -21.30
CA ASN A 109 -2.33 6.66 -21.70
C ASN A 109 -1.96 7.48 -20.45
N PRO A 110 -0.67 7.65 -20.15
CA PRO A 110 -0.21 8.35 -18.95
C PRO A 110 -0.51 9.84 -18.95
N ASP A 111 -0.90 10.41 -20.10
CA ASP A 111 -1.23 11.83 -20.27
C ASP A 111 -2.74 12.10 -20.15
N VAL A 112 -3.56 11.07 -19.86
CA VAL A 112 -4.98 11.23 -19.59
C VAL A 112 -5.19 12.06 -18.31
N ASP A 113 -6.02 13.08 -18.43
CA ASP A 113 -6.42 13.93 -17.31
C ASP A 113 -7.35 13.20 -16.34
N GLU A 114 -7.03 13.22 -15.04
CA GLU A 114 -7.85 12.59 -14.01
C GLU A 114 -9.22 13.27 -13.86
N GLU A 115 -9.33 14.59 -14.05
CA GLU A 115 -10.63 15.27 -14.00
C GLU A 115 -11.52 14.82 -15.16
N GLY A 116 -10.96 14.70 -16.37
CA GLY A 116 -11.63 14.10 -17.52
C GLY A 116 -12.11 12.66 -17.28
N VAL A 117 -11.34 11.82 -16.57
CA VAL A 117 -11.81 10.47 -16.19
C VAL A 117 -12.98 10.53 -15.20
N ARG A 118 -12.95 11.43 -14.21
CA ARG A 118 -14.07 11.60 -13.26
C ARG A 118 -15.33 12.09 -13.97
N GLN A 119 -15.18 12.97 -14.96
CA GLN A 119 -16.29 13.39 -15.81
C GLN A 119 -16.85 12.22 -16.62
N LEU A 120 -15.99 11.42 -17.27
CA LEU A 120 -16.42 10.20 -17.97
C LEU A 120 -17.26 9.30 -17.06
N VAL A 121 -16.83 9.11 -15.81
CA VAL A 121 -17.56 8.30 -14.83
C VAL A 121 -18.96 8.87 -14.53
N ARG A 122 -19.08 10.20 -14.40
CA ARG A 122 -20.39 10.88 -14.25
C ARG A 122 -21.28 10.64 -15.46
N ASP A 123 -20.73 10.83 -16.66
CA ASP A 123 -21.49 10.70 -17.91
C ASP A 123 -22.03 9.27 -18.06
N PHE A 124 -21.21 8.26 -17.74
CA PHE A 124 -21.65 6.86 -17.72
C PHE A 124 -22.75 6.59 -16.69
N ALA A 125 -22.70 7.24 -15.53
CA ALA A 125 -23.75 7.14 -14.53
C ALA A 125 -25.08 7.69 -15.07
N ASP A 126 -25.03 8.82 -15.78
CA ASP A 126 -26.21 9.46 -16.37
C ASP A 126 -26.77 8.75 -17.61
N GLY A 127 -25.98 7.87 -18.25
CA GLY A 127 -26.34 7.22 -19.50
C GLY A 127 -25.85 7.95 -20.76
N ASP A 128 -24.97 8.95 -20.59
CA ASP A 128 -24.23 9.63 -21.66
C ASP A 128 -22.94 8.86 -21.95
N ARG A 129 -22.99 7.98 -22.94
CA ARG A 129 -21.89 7.05 -23.26
C ARG A 129 -20.77 7.75 -24.01
N ASN A 130 -21.09 8.72 -24.86
CA ASN A 130 -20.12 9.39 -25.73
C ASN A 130 -19.62 10.75 -25.20
N GLY A 131 -20.23 11.28 -24.13
CA GLY A 131 -19.87 12.55 -23.49
C GLY A 131 -20.42 13.79 -24.21
N ASP A 132 -21.44 13.65 -25.07
CA ASP A 132 -22.01 14.75 -25.85
C ASP A 132 -23.24 15.41 -25.21
N ALA A 133 -23.58 15.01 -23.98
CA ALA A 133 -24.75 15.39 -23.21
C ALA A 133 -26.10 14.87 -23.76
N THR A 134 -26.06 13.89 -24.66
CA THR A 134 -27.20 13.06 -25.04
C THR A 134 -27.21 11.79 -24.20
N LEU A 135 -28.40 11.28 -23.86
CA LEU A 135 -28.52 10.04 -23.10
C LEU A 135 -28.80 8.90 -24.09
N GLU A 136 -27.80 8.08 -24.38
CA GLU A 136 -27.91 6.93 -25.30
C GLU A 136 -28.34 5.65 -24.60
N ALA A 137 -28.07 5.54 -23.30
CA ALA A 137 -28.26 4.31 -22.54
C ALA A 137 -29.05 4.55 -21.25
N GLU A 138 -29.55 3.45 -20.67
CA GLU A 138 -30.13 3.49 -19.33
C GLU A 138 -29.04 3.88 -18.31
N PRO A 139 -29.39 4.76 -17.34
CA PRO A 139 -28.42 5.28 -16.39
C PRO A 139 -28.05 4.18 -15.39
N ILE A 140 -26.76 4.08 -15.05
CA ILE A 140 -26.23 3.02 -14.18
C ILE A 140 -25.74 3.56 -12.85
N ASN A 141 -25.79 2.72 -11.82
CA ASN A 141 -25.12 3.03 -10.56
C ASN A 141 -23.61 2.82 -10.68
N VAL A 142 -22.87 3.80 -10.16
CA VAL A 142 -21.42 3.79 -10.08
C VAL A 142 -21.01 3.86 -8.62
N VAL A 143 -20.05 3.03 -8.23
CA VAL A 143 -19.42 3.12 -6.91
C VAL A 143 -17.95 3.49 -7.03
N VAL A 144 -17.52 4.47 -6.23
CA VAL A 144 -16.13 4.92 -6.18
C VAL A 144 -15.55 4.60 -4.80
N LEU A 145 -14.50 3.79 -4.76
CA LEU A 145 -13.74 3.50 -3.54
C LEU A 145 -12.55 4.45 -3.43
N VAL A 146 -12.50 5.21 -2.34
CA VAL A 146 -11.41 6.15 -2.04
C VAL A 146 -10.79 5.84 -0.68
N PRO A 147 -9.48 6.05 -0.48
CA PRO A 147 -8.80 5.68 0.78
C PRO A 147 -8.99 6.71 1.90
N SER A 148 -9.42 7.93 1.57
CA SER A 148 -9.49 9.02 2.53
C SER A 148 -10.50 10.10 2.12
N ASN A 149 -10.87 10.93 3.08
CA ASN A 149 -11.69 12.13 2.83
C ASN A 149 -11.00 13.11 1.88
N GLU A 150 -9.67 13.22 1.94
CA GLU A 150 -8.92 14.12 1.05
C GLU A 150 -9.05 13.67 -0.41
N ARG A 151 -9.00 12.36 -0.68
CA ARG A 151 -9.26 11.84 -2.03
C ARG A 151 -10.74 11.96 -2.42
N ALA A 152 -11.66 11.78 -1.47
CA ALA A 152 -13.10 11.95 -1.68
C ALA A 152 -13.47 13.37 -2.17
N LYS A 153 -12.77 14.42 -1.71
CA LYS A 153 -13.01 15.81 -2.16
C LYS A 153 -12.88 15.98 -3.68
N LEU A 154 -12.03 15.19 -4.33
CA LEU A 154 -11.86 15.23 -5.80
C LEU A 154 -13.13 14.78 -6.54
N TRP A 155 -14.04 14.09 -5.85
CA TRP A 155 -15.28 13.56 -6.40
C TRP A 155 -16.52 14.41 -6.09
N GLU A 156 -16.42 15.43 -5.23
CA GLU A 156 -17.59 16.24 -4.78
C GLU A 156 -18.43 16.81 -5.92
N ARG A 157 -17.81 17.13 -7.06
CA ARG A 157 -18.50 17.67 -8.25
C ARG A 157 -19.14 16.60 -9.13
N PHE A 158 -18.73 15.35 -8.98
CA PHE A 158 -19.12 14.23 -9.83
C PHE A 158 -20.04 13.24 -9.10
N SER A 159 -20.06 13.27 -7.77
CA SER A 159 -20.79 12.34 -6.91
C SER A 159 -22.15 12.85 -6.45
N ASP A 160 -23.13 11.96 -6.36
CA ASP A 160 -24.41 12.21 -5.69
C ASP A 160 -24.29 12.03 -4.16
N TYR A 161 -23.45 11.09 -3.73
CA TYR A 161 -23.21 10.79 -2.31
C TYR A 161 -21.73 10.56 -2.02
N ILE A 162 -21.27 11.08 -0.88
CA ILE A 162 -20.01 10.69 -0.25
C ILE A 162 -20.36 10.11 1.12
N LEU A 163 -20.08 8.82 1.31
CA LEU A 163 -20.55 8.03 2.45
C LEU A 163 -19.39 7.43 3.24
N HIS A 164 -19.65 7.25 4.53
CA HIS A 164 -18.80 6.62 5.53
C HIS A 164 -19.51 5.41 6.13
N VAL A 165 -18.77 4.60 6.90
CA VAL A 165 -19.28 3.36 7.53
C VAL A 165 -20.58 3.58 8.32
N ASN A 166 -20.76 4.76 8.90
CA ASN A 166 -21.89 5.05 9.79
C ASN A 166 -23.17 5.48 9.06
N ASP A 167 -23.08 5.92 7.81
CA ASP A 167 -24.21 6.51 7.07
C ASP A 167 -24.49 5.84 5.72
N MET A 168 -23.66 4.88 5.28
CA MET A 168 -23.85 4.21 3.99
C MET A 168 -25.10 3.34 3.89
N GLY A 169 -25.54 2.73 5.00
CA GLY A 169 -26.58 1.68 5.01
C GLY A 169 -27.84 2.02 4.19
N PRO A 170 -28.52 3.15 4.47
CA PRO A 170 -29.73 3.54 3.74
C PRO A 170 -29.55 3.74 2.23
N VAL A 171 -28.38 4.17 1.77
CA VAL A 171 -28.11 4.38 0.34
C VAL A 171 -27.79 3.04 -0.34
N ILE A 172 -27.02 2.18 0.32
CA ILE A 172 -26.74 0.83 -0.17
C ILE A 172 -28.04 0.01 -0.29
N ASP A 173 -28.96 0.15 0.68
CA ASP A 173 -30.28 -0.49 0.63
C ASP A 173 -31.10 -0.02 -0.58
N GLN A 174 -31.03 1.27 -0.94
CA GLN A 174 -31.68 1.80 -2.15
C GLN A 174 -31.09 1.18 -3.42
N MET A 175 -29.75 1.18 -3.55
CA MET A 175 -29.06 0.65 -4.72
C MET A 175 -29.34 -0.84 -4.91
N THR A 176 -29.27 -1.63 -3.83
CA THR A 176 -29.54 -3.08 -3.87
C THR A 176 -31.02 -3.42 -4.07
N SER A 177 -31.94 -2.49 -3.80
CA SER A 177 -33.35 -2.61 -4.17
C SER A 177 -33.64 -2.36 -5.66
N GLY A 178 -32.60 -2.05 -6.46
CA GLY A 178 -32.69 -1.78 -7.89
C GLY A 178 -32.95 -0.32 -8.25
N GLN A 179 -32.85 0.60 -7.28
CA GLN A 179 -33.01 2.04 -7.52
C GLN A 179 -31.72 2.62 -8.14
N HIS A 180 -31.89 3.45 -9.17
CA HIS A 180 -30.82 4.32 -9.65
C HIS A 180 -30.57 5.46 -8.64
N VAL A 181 -29.31 5.60 -8.21
CA VAL A 181 -28.81 6.64 -7.33
C VAL A 181 -27.78 7.53 -8.03
N GLY A 182 -26.94 6.96 -8.90
CA GLY A 182 -25.90 7.68 -9.64
C GLY A 182 -24.50 7.30 -9.15
N VAL A 183 -23.67 8.30 -8.86
CA VAL A 183 -22.28 8.13 -8.42
C VAL A 183 -22.19 8.18 -6.90
N VAL A 184 -21.82 7.06 -6.28
CA VAL A 184 -21.69 6.92 -4.82
C VAL A 184 -20.23 6.68 -4.44
N VAL A 185 -19.65 7.61 -3.68
CA VAL A 185 -18.29 7.52 -3.16
C VAL A 185 -18.31 6.90 -1.78
N LEU A 186 -17.56 5.81 -1.58
CA LEU A 186 -17.38 5.14 -0.30
C LEU A 186 -15.99 5.41 0.24
N VAL A 187 -15.92 6.13 1.36
CA VAL A 187 -14.65 6.47 1.99
C VAL A 187 -14.15 5.31 2.84
N ASN A 188 -12.98 4.79 2.48
CA ASN A 188 -12.21 3.79 3.19
C ASN A 188 -13.01 2.50 3.47
N LYS A 189 -13.92 2.15 2.55
CA LYS A 189 -14.75 0.94 2.62
C LYS A 189 -14.48 0.02 1.44
N TYR A 190 -13.34 -0.65 1.50
CA TYR A 190 -12.90 -1.62 0.49
C TYR A 190 -13.33 -3.06 0.80
N ASP A 191 -13.99 -3.28 1.95
CA ASP A 191 -14.57 -4.54 2.44
C ASP A 191 -16.06 -4.42 2.83
N GLY A 192 -16.80 -5.53 3.00
CA GLY A 192 -18.06 -5.58 3.75
C GLY A 192 -19.33 -4.93 3.16
N VAL A 193 -19.31 -4.51 1.89
CA VAL A 193 -20.48 -4.06 1.10
C VAL A 193 -20.62 -4.95 -0.13
N ASP A 194 -21.83 -5.37 -0.44
CA ASP A 194 -22.18 -6.27 -1.54
C ASP A 194 -23.13 -5.54 -2.50
N LEU A 195 -22.71 -5.36 -3.76
CA LEU A 195 -23.36 -4.51 -4.75
C LEU A 195 -23.62 -5.26 -6.06
N PRO A 196 -24.50 -6.27 -6.05
CA PRO A 196 -24.77 -7.09 -7.23
C PRO A 196 -25.57 -6.35 -8.30
N ASP A 197 -25.50 -6.87 -9.53
CA ASP A 197 -26.36 -6.47 -10.64
C ASP A 197 -26.34 -4.94 -10.91
N ASN A 198 -27.53 -4.32 -10.93
CA ASN A 198 -27.70 -2.89 -11.20
C ASN A 198 -27.35 -2.02 -9.99
N ALA A 199 -26.99 -2.62 -8.84
CA ALA A 199 -26.47 -1.84 -7.72
C ALA A 199 -25.09 -1.24 -8.05
N CYS A 200 -24.29 -1.87 -8.91
CA CYS A 200 -23.01 -1.33 -9.36
C CYS A 200 -22.56 -1.93 -10.71
N ARG A 201 -22.73 -1.21 -11.81
CA ARG A 201 -22.23 -1.65 -13.14
C ARG A 201 -20.85 -1.11 -13.48
N LEU A 202 -20.46 -0.02 -12.82
CA LEU A 202 -19.13 0.57 -12.93
C LEU A 202 -18.56 0.82 -11.54
N LEU A 203 -17.45 0.17 -11.24
CA LEU A 203 -16.68 0.34 -10.02
C LEU A 203 -15.44 1.15 -10.33
N VAL A 204 -15.19 2.20 -9.56
CA VAL A 204 -13.96 2.99 -9.64
C VAL A 204 -13.14 2.77 -8.38
N ILE A 205 -11.87 2.43 -8.56
CA ILE A 205 -10.91 2.32 -7.48
C ILE A 205 -9.92 3.46 -7.60
N ASP A 206 -10.10 4.47 -6.77
CA ASP A 206 -9.30 5.69 -6.75
C ASP A 206 -8.37 5.70 -5.53
N GLY A 207 -7.41 4.78 -5.56
CA GLY A 207 -6.39 4.59 -4.51
C GLY A 207 -6.48 3.24 -3.81
N ILE A 208 -5.39 2.87 -3.14
CA ILE A 208 -5.30 1.65 -2.35
C ILE A 208 -5.72 1.95 -0.90
N PRO A 209 -6.51 1.07 -0.25
CA PRO A 209 -6.90 1.24 1.15
C PRO A 209 -5.71 1.48 2.07
N THR A 210 -5.81 2.52 2.90
CA THR A 210 -4.79 2.89 3.88
C THR A 210 -4.89 2.02 5.14
N PRO A 211 -3.76 1.76 5.82
CA PRO A 211 -3.77 1.11 7.13
C PRO A 211 -4.67 1.85 8.14
N LEU A 212 -5.57 1.11 8.80
CA LEU A 212 -6.61 1.70 9.67
C LEU A 212 -6.17 1.87 11.11
N SER A 213 -5.34 0.95 11.62
CA SER A 213 -4.86 0.96 12.99
C SER A 213 -3.39 1.38 13.08
N GLY A 214 -2.95 1.82 14.26
CA GLY A 214 -1.54 2.16 14.48
C GLY A 214 -0.62 0.98 14.22
N SER A 215 -1.06 -0.23 14.58
CA SER A 215 -0.30 -1.47 14.35
C SER A 215 -0.20 -1.80 12.86
N GLU A 216 -1.28 -1.61 12.08
CA GLU A 216 -1.22 -1.76 10.62
C GLU A 216 -0.33 -0.69 9.98
N GLN A 217 -0.39 0.55 10.46
CA GLN A 217 0.46 1.65 9.97
C GLN A 217 1.94 1.34 10.21
N ARG A 218 2.28 0.87 11.42
CA ARG A 218 3.64 0.44 11.77
C ARG A 218 4.11 -0.70 10.89
N GLU A 219 3.29 -1.72 10.72
CA GLU A 219 3.62 -2.88 9.88
C GLU A 219 3.80 -2.46 8.42
N ALA A 220 2.93 -1.60 7.89
CA ALA A 220 3.05 -1.04 6.56
C ALA A 220 4.36 -0.26 6.39
N ALA A 221 4.72 0.59 7.34
CA ALA A 221 5.98 1.34 7.32
C ALA A 221 7.19 0.39 7.32
N ALA A 222 7.17 -0.66 8.15
CA ALA A 222 8.28 -1.61 8.24
C ALA A 222 8.39 -2.56 7.05
N LEU A 223 7.28 -2.90 6.39
CA LEU A 223 7.25 -3.88 5.31
C LEU A 223 7.12 -3.23 3.92
N THR A 224 7.11 -1.90 3.81
CA THR A 224 7.01 -1.21 2.52
C THR A 224 8.14 -1.65 1.60
N GLY A 225 7.78 -2.19 0.43
CA GLY A 225 8.72 -2.74 -0.56
C GLY A 225 8.99 -4.24 -0.44
N SER A 226 8.45 -4.92 0.59
CA SER A 226 8.51 -6.38 0.71
C SER A 226 7.42 -7.08 -0.13
N PRO A 227 7.61 -8.37 -0.48
CA PRO A 227 6.60 -9.18 -1.14
C PRO A 227 5.29 -9.31 -0.34
N THR A 228 5.35 -9.48 0.98
CA THR A 228 4.14 -9.58 1.84
C THR A 228 3.30 -8.31 1.77
N PHE A 229 3.94 -7.14 1.77
CA PHE A 229 3.23 -5.87 1.67
C PHE A 229 2.56 -5.69 0.31
N ASP A 230 3.27 -6.01 -0.78
CA ASP A 230 2.71 -5.98 -2.14
C ASP A 230 1.56 -6.97 -2.30
N ALA A 231 1.68 -8.19 -1.76
CA ALA A 231 0.61 -9.18 -1.76
C ALA A 231 -0.65 -8.67 -1.05
N ARG A 232 -0.52 -8.07 0.14
CA ARG A 232 -1.66 -7.50 0.87
C ARG A 232 -2.33 -6.35 0.12
N LYS A 233 -1.56 -5.49 -0.56
CA LYS A 233 -2.12 -4.43 -1.42
C LYS A 233 -2.96 -5.01 -2.55
N VAL A 234 -2.40 -6.00 -3.28
CA VAL A 234 -3.11 -6.71 -4.35
C VAL A 234 -4.40 -7.34 -3.84
N GLN A 235 -4.35 -7.99 -2.67
CA GLN A 235 -5.52 -8.63 -2.06
C GLN A 235 -6.64 -7.64 -1.74
N ARG A 236 -6.30 -6.52 -1.09
CA ARG A 236 -7.31 -5.48 -0.78
C ARG A 236 -7.90 -4.88 -2.05
N LEU A 237 -7.09 -4.73 -3.10
CA LEU A 237 -7.55 -4.26 -4.41
C LEU A 237 -8.48 -5.27 -5.08
N GLU A 238 -8.11 -6.56 -5.09
CA GLU A 238 -8.94 -7.66 -5.60
C GLU A 238 -10.28 -7.76 -4.87
N GLN A 239 -10.28 -7.63 -3.55
CA GLN A 239 -11.50 -7.59 -2.72
C GLN A 239 -12.35 -6.35 -3.01
N GLY A 240 -11.72 -5.22 -3.30
CA GLY A 240 -12.40 -4.02 -3.79
C GLY A 240 -13.11 -4.29 -5.12
N MET A 241 -12.40 -4.88 -6.09
CA MET A 241 -12.96 -5.30 -7.39
C MET A 241 -14.06 -6.36 -7.27
N GLY A 242 -14.05 -7.14 -6.20
CA GLY A 242 -15.04 -8.15 -5.85
C GLY A 242 -16.46 -7.67 -5.62
N ARG A 243 -16.67 -6.36 -5.46
CA ARG A 243 -17.93 -5.81 -4.91
C ARG A 243 -19.08 -5.75 -5.88
N GLY A 244 -18.78 -5.50 -7.15
CA GLY A 244 -19.80 -5.31 -8.19
C GLY A 244 -20.27 -6.60 -8.83
N ILE A 245 -19.85 -7.76 -8.33
CA ILE A 245 -20.13 -9.06 -8.96
C ILE A 245 -20.43 -10.10 -7.89
N ARG A 246 -21.58 -10.75 -8.00
CA ARG A 246 -22.00 -11.81 -7.06
C ARG A 246 -22.25 -13.16 -7.71
N ASP A 247 -22.76 -13.15 -8.95
CA ASP A 247 -23.14 -14.37 -9.68
C ASP A 247 -22.41 -14.48 -11.04
N LEU A 248 -22.42 -15.68 -11.60
CA LEU A 248 -21.78 -16.03 -12.88
C LEU A 248 -22.23 -15.22 -14.10
N GLN A 249 -23.47 -14.74 -14.07
CA GLN A 249 -24.05 -13.96 -15.17
C GLN A 249 -23.83 -12.46 -14.96
N ASP A 250 -23.38 -12.06 -13.76
CA ASP A 250 -23.19 -10.68 -13.40
C ASP A 250 -21.91 -10.11 -14.04
N TYR A 251 -21.86 -8.80 -14.18
CA TYR A 251 -20.76 -8.12 -14.82
C TYR A 251 -20.59 -6.69 -14.28
N CYS A 252 -19.33 -6.29 -14.16
CA CYS A 252 -18.97 -4.97 -13.66
C CYS A 252 -17.69 -4.47 -14.34
N ALA A 253 -17.74 -3.27 -14.89
CA ALA A 253 -16.56 -2.58 -15.38
C ALA A 253 -15.81 -2.00 -14.17
N VAL A 254 -14.48 -2.09 -14.18
CA VAL A 254 -13.61 -1.58 -13.13
C VAL A 254 -12.62 -0.58 -13.71
N LEU A 255 -12.63 0.65 -13.19
CA LEU A 255 -11.62 1.66 -13.49
C LEU A 255 -10.66 1.83 -12.31
N VAL A 256 -9.37 1.65 -12.55
CA VAL A 256 -8.31 1.84 -11.55
C VAL A 256 -7.57 3.13 -11.87
N LEU A 257 -7.73 4.16 -11.02
CA LEU A 257 -7.30 5.51 -11.37
C LEU A 257 -5.87 5.84 -10.97
N THR A 258 -5.40 5.35 -9.82
CA THR A 258 -4.06 5.73 -9.33
C THR A 258 -2.96 4.91 -9.98
N ARG A 259 -1.80 5.54 -10.22
CA ARG A 259 -0.60 4.84 -10.73
C ARG A 259 -0.19 3.69 -9.84
N GLU A 260 -0.26 3.87 -8.53
CA GLU A 260 0.09 2.82 -7.56
C GLU A 260 -0.77 1.57 -7.73
N ALA A 261 -2.09 1.73 -7.89
CA ALA A 261 -2.99 0.61 -8.10
C ALA A 261 -2.82 0.04 -9.52
N ALA A 262 -2.62 0.88 -10.54
CA ALA A 262 -2.34 0.45 -11.90
C ALA A 262 -1.06 -0.40 -12.00
N LEU A 263 -0.02 -0.10 -11.21
CA LEU A 263 1.20 -0.92 -11.13
C LEU A 263 0.92 -2.36 -10.73
N THR A 264 -0.05 -2.58 -9.84
CA THR A 264 -0.39 -3.95 -9.42
C THR A 264 -0.94 -4.78 -10.57
N LEU A 265 -1.59 -4.14 -11.54
CA LEU A 265 -2.10 -4.79 -12.73
C LEU A 265 -0.97 -5.03 -13.73
N SER A 266 0.02 -4.14 -13.85
CA SER A 266 1.05 -4.23 -14.90
C SER A 266 2.35 -4.95 -14.52
N ASP A 267 2.69 -5.00 -13.23
CA ASP A 267 3.94 -5.61 -12.78
C ASP A 267 3.80 -7.13 -12.67
N PRO A 268 4.57 -7.92 -13.44
CA PRO A 268 4.55 -9.39 -13.36
C PRO A 268 4.79 -9.93 -11.95
N LYS A 269 5.62 -9.25 -11.14
CA LYS A 269 5.91 -9.63 -9.75
C LYS A 269 4.71 -9.44 -8.83
N ARG A 270 3.77 -8.57 -9.20
CA ARG A 270 2.53 -8.30 -8.43
C ARG A 270 1.33 -9.09 -8.97
N LEU A 271 1.27 -9.27 -10.29
CA LEU A 271 0.22 -10.05 -10.96
C LEU A 271 0.07 -11.48 -10.40
N GLN A 272 1.16 -12.09 -9.95
CA GLN A 272 1.14 -13.41 -9.34
C GLN A 272 0.35 -13.50 -8.02
N PHE A 273 0.06 -12.36 -7.37
CA PHE A 273 -0.69 -12.31 -6.11
C PHE A 273 -2.21 -12.28 -6.30
N TYR A 274 -2.70 -11.98 -7.50
CA TYR A 274 -4.13 -12.10 -7.82
C TYR A 274 -4.56 -13.56 -7.88
N SER A 275 -5.84 -13.83 -7.60
CA SER A 275 -6.40 -15.14 -7.90
C SER A 275 -6.25 -15.49 -9.39
N PRO A 276 -6.17 -16.79 -9.75
CA PRO A 276 -6.02 -17.21 -11.14
C PRO A 276 -7.08 -16.62 -12.09
N VAL A 277 -8.33 -16.47 -11.64
CA VAL A 277 -9.44 -15.94 -12.45
C VAL A 277 -9.31 -14.45 -12.64
N THR A 278 -9.12 -13.70 -11.56
CA THR A 278 -8.93 -12.25 -11.65
C THR A 278 -7.73 -11.93 -12.53
N ARG A 279 -6.63 -12.70 -12.41
CA ARG A 279 -5.49 -12.54 -13.31
C ARG A 279 -5.86 -12.79 -14.78
N ALA A 280 -6.61 -13.83 -15.10
CA ALA A 280 -7.05 -14.09 -16.48
C ALA A 280 -7.93 -12.95 -17.03
N GLN A 281 -8.81 -12.36 -16.21
CA GLN A 281 -9.61 -11.19 -16.58
C GLN A 281 -8.76 -9.93 -16.75
N ILE A 282 -7.75 -9.73 -15.89
CA ILE A 282 -6.76 -8.65 -16.04
C ILE A 282 -6.00 -8.84 -17.35
N ASP A 283 -5.47 -10.04 -17.63
CA ASP A 283 -4.72 -10.33 -18.84
C ASP A 283 -5.55 -10.03 -20.11
N LEU A 284 -6.82 -10.43 -20.14
CA LEU A 284 -7.74 -10.09 -21.23
C LEU A 284 -7.97 -8.58 -21.34
N SER A 285 -8.28 -7.92 -20.22
CA SER A 285 -8.50 -6.47 -20.19
C SER A 285 -7.25 -5.71 -20.64
N GLN A 286 -6.07 -6.26 -20.35
CA GLN A 286 -4.80 -5.71 -20.79
C GLN A 286 -4.61 -5.83 -22.30
N GLN A 287 -4.93 -6.97 -22.89
CA GLN A 287 -4.88 -7.15 -24.35
C GLN A 287 -5.77 -6.16 -25.10
N VAL A 288 -6.92 -5.80 -24.53
CA VAL A 288 -7.81 -4.77 -25.11
C VAL A 288 -7.23 -3.37 -24.89
N ALA A 289 -6.78 -3.06 -23.68
CA ALA A 289 -6.12 -1.80 -23.37
C ALA A 289 -4.85 -1.54 -24.22
N ASP A 290 -4.10 -2.58 -24.58
CA ASP A 290 -2.91 -2.47 -25.42
C ASP A 290 -3.26 -2.16 -26.89
N GLN A 291 -4.48 -2.49 -27.35
CA GLN A 291 -4.97 -2.13 -28.69
C GLN A 291 -5.32 -0.64 -28.80
N ILE A 292 -5.64 -0.01 -27.68
CA ILE A 292 -5.96 1.43 -27.57
C ILE A 292 -4.85 2.20 -26.83
N ALA A 293 -3.63 1.66 -26.80
CA ALA A 293 -2.50 2.27 -26.10
C ALA A 293 -2.19 3.66 -26.66
N ALA A 294 -1.96 4.63 -25.77
CA ALA A 294 -1.77 6.05 -26.07
C ALA A 294 -2.97 6.76 -26.74
N GLU A 295 -4.11 6.10 -26.90
CA GLU A 295 -5.35 6.75 -27.36
C GLU A 295 -5.98 7.61 -26.25
N GLY A 296 -6.94 8.44 -26.64
CA GLY A 296 -7.65 9.34 -25.73
C GLY A 296 -8.75 8.66 -24.89
N LEU A 297 -9.45 9.47 -24.09
CA LEU A 297 -10.60 9.03 -23.29
C LEU A 297 -11.71 8.41 -24.13
N ASP A 298 -11.89 8.84 -25.37
CA ASP A 298 -12.96 8.35 -26.25
C ASP A 298 -12.84 6.85 -26.54
N GLU A 299 -11.63 6.32 -26.72
CA GLU A 299 -11.45 4.87 -26.90
C GLU A 299 -11.69 4.09 -25.60
N ILE A 300 -11.39 4.69 -24.45
CA ILE A 300 -11.76 4.11 -23.15
C ILE A 300 -13.29 4.06 -23.02
N ARG A 301 -14.02 5.11 -23.45
CA ARG A 301 -15.49 5.11 -23.51
C ARG A 301 -16.01 3.98 -24.38
N ASN A 302 -15.48 3.84 -25.59
CA ASN A 302 -15.90 2.80 -26.54
C ASN A 302 -15.76 1.39 -25.92
N VAL A 303 -14.61 1.10 -25.29
CA VAL A 303 -14.39 -0.22 -24.66
C VAL A 303 -15.33 -0.46 -23.48
N LEU A 304 -15.58 0.57 -22.66
CA LEU A 304 -16.54 0.48 -21.56
C LEU A 304 -17.96 0.22 -22.08
N ASP A 305 -18.37 0.91 -23.15
CA ASP A 305 -19.70 0.78 -23.74
C ASP A 305 -19.92 -0.63 -24.32
N ILE A 306 -18.97 -1.12 -25.13
CA ILE A 306 -18.98 -2.50 -25.67
C ILE A 306 -19.14 -3.54 -24.55
N PHE A 307 -18.45 -3.33 -23.41
CA PHE A 307 -18.54 -4.21 -22.27
C PHE A 307 -19.90 -4.13 -21.55
N LEU A 308 -20.39 -2.92 -21.30
CA LEU A 308 -21.62 -2.68 -20.54
C LEU A 308 -22.88 -3.09 -21.31
N GLU A 309 -22.88 -2.92 -22.63
CA GLU A 309 -23.91 -3.39 -23.56
C GLU A 309 -23.87 -4.91 -23.80
N ARG A 310 -22.86 -5.59 -23.24
CA ARG A 310 -22.69 -7.05 -23.33
C ARG A 310 -22.65 -7.54 -24.78
N GLU A 311 -21.92 -6.83 -25.64
CA GLU A 311 -21.76 -7.26 -27.02
C GLU A 311 -21.26 -8.72 -27.11
N GLU A 312 -21.82 -9.49 -28.04
CA GLU A 312 -21.47 -10.92 -28.21
C GLU A 312 -19.98 -11.12 -28.51
N SER A 313 -19.36 -10.14 -29.18
CA SER A 313 -17.93 -10.02 -29.44
C SER A 313 -17.10 -10.08 -28.14
N TRP A 314 -17.52 -9.35 -27.10
CA TRP A 314 -16.87 -9.37 -25.78
C TRP A 314 -17.19 -10.64 -25.01
N VAL A 315 -18.48 -10.96 -24.87
CA VAL A 315 -18.96 -12.06 -24.00
C VAL A 315 -18.33 -13.40 -24.40
N SER A 316 -18.18 -13.63 -25.71
CA SER A 316 -17.55 -14.85 -26.22
C SER A 316 -16.07 -14.95 -25.84
N VAL A 317 -15.30 -13.86 -25.99
CA VAL A 317 -13.87 -13.82 -25.67
C VAL A 317 -13.63 -13.90 -24.16
N SER A 318 -14.41 -13.17 -23.36
CA SER A 318 -14.29 -13.22 -21.89
C SER A 318 -14.54 -14.62 -21.34
N ARG A 319 -15.61 -15.29 -21.78
CA ARG A 319 -15.90 -16.66 -21.37
C ARG A 319 -14.80 -17.64 -21.77
N ALA A 320 -14.20 -17.46 -22.95
CA ALA A 320 -13.10 -18.30 -23.40
C ALA A 320 -11.83 -18.10 -22.56
N ALA A 321 -11.53 -16.87 -22.13
CA ALA A 321 -10.35 -16.55 -21.33
C ALA A 321 -10.36 -17.21 -19.95
N VAL A 322 -11.53 -17.43 -19.35
CA VAL A 322 -11.67 -18.02 -18.00
C VAL A 322 -12.03 -19.52 -18.01
N ALA A 323 -12.41 -20.09 -19.16
CA ALA A 323 -12.98 -21.44 -19.26
C ALA A 323 -12.10 -22.56 -18.68
N ASP A 324 -10.78 -22.44 -18.87
CA ASP A 324 -9.78 -23.45 -18.47
C ASP A 324 -9.02 -23.05 -17.19
N VAL A 325 -9.48 -22.03 -16.46
CA VAL A 325 -8.83 -21.59 -15.22
C VAL A 325 -9.24 -22.51 -14.06
N GLU A 326 -8.25 -23.19 -13.49
CA GLU A 326 -8.42 -24.04 -12.31
C GLU A 326 -8.01 -23.31 -11.03
N TYR A 327 -8.75 -23.56 -9.94
CA TYR A 327 -8.30 -23.16 -8.61
C TYR A 327 -7.11 -24.01 -8.17
N LYS A 328 -6.19 -23.42 -7.40
CA LYS A 328 -5.16 -24.18 -6.72
C LYS A 328 -5.84 -25.13 -5.73
N ARG A 329 -5.55 -26.42 -5.84
CA ARG A 329 -6.11 -27.47 -4.97
C ARG A 329 -5.43 -27.55 -3.62
N ASP A 330 -4.17 -27.13 -3.57
CA ASP A 330 -3.38 -27.10 -2.35
C ASP A 330 -3.31 -25.67 -1.83
N GLY A 331 -3.56 -25.56 -0.53
CA GLY A 331 -3.35 -24.35 0.23
C GLY A 331 -1.88 -24.13 0.57
N TRP A 332 -1.54 -22.93 1.00
CA TRP A 332 -0.18 -22.60 1.44
C TRP A 332 -0.19 -21.89 2.78
N VAL A 333 0.54 -22.48 3.73
CA VAL A 333 0.87 -21.87 5.01
C VAL A 333 2.38 -21.90 5.15
N SER A 334 2.98 -20.72 5.26
CA SER A 334 4.43 -20.59 5.41
C SER A 334 4.91 -21.28 6.70
N PRO A 335 6.13 -21.86 6.71
CA PRO A 335 6.72 -22.42 7.92
C PRO A 335 6.81 -21.39 9.05
N HIS A 336 7.10 -20.13 8.72
CA HIS A 336 7.17 -19.03 9.69
C HIS A 336 5.80 -18.71 10.30
N THR A 337 4.72 -18.70 9.51
CA THR A 337 3.36 -18.43 9.99
C THR A 337 2.89 -19.49 10.99
N GLU A 338 3.16 -20.76 10.70
CA GLU A 338 2.86 -21.85 11.61
C GLU A 338 3.71 -21.77 12.90
N ALA A 339 5.01 -21.51 12.78
CA ALA A 339 5.89 -21.33 13.92
C ALA A 339 5.47 -20.14 14.80
N ARG A 340 4.98 -19.06 14.20
CA ARG A 340 4.48 -17.86 14.90
C ARG A 340 3.31 -18.19 15.83
N ARG A 341 2.30 -18.90 15.32
CA ARG A 341 1.17 -19.35 16.14
C ARG A 341 1.62 -20.28 17.27
N GLN A 342 2.42 -21.29 16.95
CA GLN A 342 2.93 -22.25 17.94
C GLN A 342 3.79 -21.57 19.01
N ALA A 343 4.61 -20.59 18.63
CA ALA A 343 5.43 -19.84 19.57
C ALA A 343 4.58 -19.02 20.53
N PHE A 344 3.54 -18.33 20.03
CA PHE A 344 2.61 -17.62 20.90
C PHE A 344 1.91 -18.57 21.88
N ASP A 345 1.40 -19.73 21.41
CA ASP A 345 0.78 -20.75 22.27
C ASP A 345 1.73 -21.25 23.37
N LYS A 346 3.00 -21.49 23.03
CA LYS A 346 4.04 -21.91 23.98
C LYS A 346 4.34 -20.82 25.01
N ALA A 347 4.44 -19.57 24.57
CA ALA A 347 4.71 -18.45 25.46
C ALA A 347 3.56 -18.20 26.45
N VAL A 348 2.31 -18.29 25.99
CA VAL A 348 1.10 -18.23 26.86
C VAL A 348 1.11 -19.37 27.89
N ALA A 349 1.55 -20.56 27.50
CA ALA A 349 1.71 -21.70 28.41
C ALA A 349 2.94 -21.58 29.36
N GLY A 350 3.71 -20.50 29.27
CA GLY A 350 4.89 -20.24 30.10
C GLY A 350 6.20 -20.85 29.57
N ASP A 351 6.20 -21.49 28.40
CA ASP A 351 7.38 -22.06 27.75
C ASP A 351 7.98 -21.09 26.72
N THR A 352 8.44 -19.94 27.20
CA THR A 352 9.05 -18.91 26.34
C THR A 352 10.32 -19.40 25.64
N ASN A 353 11.07 -20.33 26.24
CA ASN A 353 12.26 -20.91 25.61
C ASN A 353 11.91 -21.67 24.32
N ALA A 354 10.86 -22.51 24.35
CA ALA A 354 10.41 -23.20 23.16
C ALA A 354 9.89 -22.21 22.09
N ALA A 355 9.16 -21.17 22.51
CA ALA A 355 8.67 -20.12 21.61
C ALA A 355 9.81 -19.43 20.84
N VAL A 356 10.88 -19.04 21.56
CA VAL A 356 12.07 -18.42 20.98
C VAL A 356 12.76 -19.35 19.97
N GLN A 357 12.92 -20.64 20.29
CA GLN A 357 13.58 -21.59 19.37
C GLN A 357 12.76 -21.82 18.10
N LEU A 358 11.43 -21.94 18.22
CA LEU A 358 10.53 -22.08 17.07
C LEU A 358 10.65 -20.88 16.13
N LEU A 359 10.46 -19.66 16.66
CA LEU A 359 10.57 -18.44 15.86
C LEU A 359 11.95 -18.33 15.20
N ARG A 360 13.03 -18.44 15.98
CA ARG A 360 14.41 -18.31 15.50
C ARG A 360 14.73 -19.29 14.36
N SER A 361 14.29 -20.54 14.47
CA SER A 361 14.52 -21.53 13.40
C SER A 361 13.75 -21.21 12.13
N SER A 362 12.53 -20.68 12.27
CA SER A 362 11.63 -20.41 11.16
C SER A 362 12.00 -19.15 10.36
N ILE A 363 12.67 -18.15 10.96
CA ILE A 363 13.07 -16.91 10.27
C ILE A 363 13.94 -17.19 9.04
N SER A 364 14.75 -18.24 9.08
CA SER A 364 15.59 -18.65 7.94
C SER A 364 14.79 -19.05 6.69
N SER A 365 13.50 -19.34 6.83
CA SER A 365 12.59 -19.67 5.72
C SER A 365 12.07 -18.45 4.97
N LEU A 366 12.19 -17.25 5.54
CA LEU A 366 11.81 -15.99 4.89
C LEU A 366 12.87 -15.62 3.85
N ALA A 367 12.44 -15.22 2.66
CA ALA A 367 13.35 -14.87 1.57
C ALA A 367 13.81 -13.41 1.67
N ASP A 368 12.86 -12.51 1.95
CA ASP A 368 13.04 -11.07 1.96
C ASP A 368 13.67 -10.56 3.28
N ASP A 369 14.55 -9.56 3.18
CA ASP A 369 15.27 -9.04 4.33
C ASP A 369 14.40 -8.13 5.23
N LEU A 370 13.42 -7.41 4.66
CA LEU A 370 12.47 -6.63 5.46
C LEU A 370 11.60 -7.56 6.30
N GLU A 371 11.10 -8.64 5.70
CA GLU A 371 10.32 -9.67 6.40
C GLU A 371 11.13 -10.36 7.51
N LYS A 372 12.40 -10.71 7.24
CA LYS A 372 13.30 -11.26 8.27
C LYS A 372 13.48 -10.29 9.43
N GLY A 373 13.75 -9.02 9.15
CA GLY A 373 13.92 -8.01 10.18
C GLY A 373 12.66 -7.84 11.02
N TRP A 374 11.49 -7.80 10.40
CA TRP A 374 10.19 -7.74 11.09
C TRP A 374 9.96 -8.95 12.00
N ALA A 375 10.24 -10.17 11.49
CA ALA A 375 10.14 -11.38 12.29
C ALA A 375 11.17 -11.45 13.45
N MET A 376 12.35 -10.87 13.26
CA MET A 376 13.36 -10.75 14.33
C MET A 376 12.94 -9.77 15.42
N GLU A 377 12.17 -8.72 15.11
CA GLU A 377 11.58 -7.83 16.13
C GLU A 377 10.62 -8.62 17.03
N GLU A 378 9.72 -9.41 16.46
CA GLU A 378 8.81 -10.26 17.24
C GLU A 378 9.60 -11.28 18.09
N LEU A 379 10.61 -11.94 17.52
CA LEU A 379 11.52 -12.83 18.25
C LEU A 379 12.18 -12.11 19.44
N ALA A 380 12.70 -10.89 19.23
CA ALA A 380 13.34 -10.11 20.27
C ALA A 380 12.38 -9.81 21.44
N GLY A 381 11.09 -9.60 21.15
CA GLY A 381 10.04 -9.45 22.16
C GLY A 381 9.96 -10.67 23.09
N TYR A 382 9.89 -11.89 22.55
CA TYR A 382 9.89 -13.10 23.36
C TYR A 382 11.22 -13.32 24.09
N GLU A 383 12.35 -13.09 23.42
CA GLU A 383 13.69 -13.24 24.00
C GLU A 383 13.91 -12.32 25.19
N HIS A 384 13.30 -11.14 25.21
CA HIS A 384 13.47 -10.17 26.29
C HIS A 384 13.08 -10.75 27.67
N HIS A 385 12.11 -11.66 27.72
CA HIS A 385 11.66 -12.28 28.97
C HIS A 385 12.65 -13.27 29.57
N ILE A 386 13.59 -13.81 28.77
CA ILE A 386 14.53 -14.86 29.20
C ILE A 386 16.00 -14.43 29.11
N ASP A 387 16.34 -13.61 28.11
CA ASP A 387 17.68 -13.09 27.84
C ASP A 387 17.55 -11.67 27.25
N PRO A 388 17.42 -10.64 28.11
CA PRO A 388 17.36 -9.24 27.66
C PRO A 388 18.56 -8.83 26.81
N ALA A 389 19.76 -9.34 27.07
CA ALA A 389 20.95 -9.01 26.31
C ALA A 389 20.95 -9.68 24.93
N GLY A 390 20.47 -10.92 24.84
CA GLY A 390 20.22 -11.63 23.59
C GLY A 390 19.17 -10.93 22.73
N SER A 391 18.05 -10.53 23.34
CA SER A 391 16.98 -9.75 22.70
C SER A 391 17.51 -8.49 22.03
N GLN A 392 18.34 -7.70 22.72
CA GLN A 392 18.95 -6.50 22.14
C GLN A 392 19.84 -6.80 20.93
N LYS A 393 20.62 -7.90 20.97
CA LYS A 393 21.43 -8.33 19.80
C LYS A 393 20.55 -8.75 18.62
N THR A 394 19.47 -9.49 18.90
CA THR A 394 18.50 -9.87 17.87
C THR A 394 17.87 -8.62 17.25
N LEU A 395 17.51 -7.63 18.05
CA LEU A 395 16.94 -6.37 17.58
C LEU A 395 17.94 -5.52 16.79
N THR A 396 19.23 -5.51 17.16
CA THR A 396 20.29 -4.88 16.35
C THR A 396 20.36 -5.53 14.96
N ASN A 397 20.32 -6.86 14.87
CA ASN A 397 20.32 -7.58 13.59
C ASN A 397 19.03 -7.34 12.80
N ALA A 398 17.88 -7.31 13.48
CA ALA A 398 16.59 -6.95 12.89
C ALA A 398 16.68 -5.61 12.17
N ARG A 399 17.29 -4.61 12.85
CA ARG A 399 17.46 -3.24 12.34
C ARG A 399 18.38 -3.15 11.12
N ILE A 400 19.40 -4.01 11.05
CA ILE A 400 20.34 -4.07 9.91
C ILE A 400 19.62 -4.55 8.64
N SER A 401 18.69 -5.51 8.79
CA SER A 401 17.90 -6.06 7.69
C SER A 401 16.69 -5.19 7.35
N ASN A 402 16.06 -4.59 8.36
CA ASN A 402 14.87 -3.77 8.22
C ASN A 402 14.96 -2.50 9.08
N PRO A 403 15.24 -1.33 8.48
CA PRO A 403 15.23 -0.06 9.18
C PRO A 403 13.86 0.43 9.64
N GLY A 404 12.75 -0.27 9.40
CA GLY A 404 11.43 0.10 9.91
C GLY A 404 11.06 -0.51 11.26
N VAL A 405 11.88 -1.42 11.81
CA VAL A 405 11.58 -2.18 13.06
C VAL A 405 11.80 -1.37 14.34
N LEU A 406 11.64 -1.95 15.53
CA LEU A 406 12.04 -1.30 16.79
C LEU A 406 13.56 -1.07 16.83
N ARG A 407 13.97 -0.04 17.56
CA ARG A 407 15.39 0.27 17.78
C ARG A 407 15.90 -0.50 18.98
N ALA A 408 17.10 -1.05 18.86
CA ALA A 408 17.85 -1.57 19.98
C ALA A 408 18.40 -0.42 20.85
N ASP A 409 18.67 -0.69 22.12
CA ASP A 409 19.25 0.27 23.08
C ASP A 409 20.59 0.81 22.58
N VAL A 410 21.38 -0.09 21.96
CA VAL A 410 22.59 0.25 21.23
C VAL A 410 22.27 0.13 19.74
N PRO A 411 22.18 1.25 19.01
CA PRO A 411 21.92 1.20 17.58
C PRO A 411 23.06 0.47 16.85
N PRO A 412 22.79 -0.21 15.72
CA PRO A 412 23.85 -0.77 14.90
C PRO A 412 24.81 0.34 14.46
N GLU A 413 26.05 -0.03 14.12
CA GLU A 413 26.98 0.96 13.59
C GLU A 413 26.36 1.65 12.37
N PRO A 414 26.24 2.98 12.44
CA PRO A 414 25.75 3.78 11.33
C PRO A 414 26.41 3.43 9.98
N ARG A 415 25.62 3.32 8.90
CA ARG A 415 26.16 3.13 7.53
C ARG A 415 26.56 4.46 6.92
N ARG A 416 27.78 4.57 6.40
CA ARG A 416 28.23 5.80 5.72
C ARG A 416 27.55 5.89 4.36
N THR A 417 26.84 6.99 4.12
CA THR A 417 26.27 7.29 2.80
C THR A 417 27.31 8.01 1.96
N ARG A 418 27.82 7.33 0.93
CA ARG A 418 28.72 7.91 -0.07
C ARG A 418 28.05 7.86 -1.43
N GLY A 419 27.99 9.00 -2.13
CA GLY A 419 27.44 9.03 -3.48
C GLY A 419 28.24 8.17 -4.45
N PRO A 420 27.61 7.61 -5.50
CA PRO A 420 28.31 6.76 -6.43
C PRO A 420 29.29 7.56 -7.29
N ALA A 421 30.38 6.90 -7.69
CA ALA A 421 31.29 7.47 -8.69
C ALA A 421 30.66 7.54 -10.09
N GLN A 422 29.66 6.68 -10.37
CA GLN A 422 28.97 6.58 -11.66
C GLN A 422 27.45 6.54 -11.44
N GLN A 423 26.84 7.70 -11.14
CA GLN A 423 25.41 7.85 -10.86
C GLN A 423 24.52 7.17 -11.91
N ALA A 424 24.81 7.37 -13.20
CA ALA A 424 24.04 6.78 -14.28
C ALA A 424 24.02 5.24 -14.25
N GLN A 425 25.12 4.59 -13.86
CA GLN A 425 25.17 3.13 -13.73
C GLN A 425 24.38 2.65 -12.52
N ALA A 426 24.44 3.39 -11.41
CA ALA A 426 23.65 3.08 -10.22
C ALA A 426 22.14 3.21 -10.50
N ALA A 427 21.73 4.29 -11.19
CA ALA A 427 20.36 4.47 -11.66
C ALA A 427 19.94 3.32 -12.58
N ALA A 428 20.75 2.99 -13.60
CA ALA A 428 20.43 1.91 -14.53
C ALA A 428 20.30 0.54 -13.83
N ALA A 429 21.19 0.22 -12.89
CA ALA A 429 21.12 -1.01 -12.11
C ALA A 429 19.84 -1.06 -11.26
N TYR A 430 19.56 0.02 -10.53
CA TYR A 430 18.38 0.09 -9.67
C TYR A 430 17.07 0.02 -10.47
N LEU A 431 16.96 0.79 -11.56
CA LEU A 431 15.75 0.82 -12.40
C LEU A 431 15.50 -0.52 -13.10
N SER A 432 16.55 -1.19 -13.58
CA SER A 432 16.41 -2.51 -14.26
C SER A 432 16.11 -3.66 -13.31
N GLU A 433 16.57 -3.59 -12.06
CA GLU A 433 16.17 -4.55 -11.02
C GLU A 433 14.71 -4.34 -10.60
N LYS A 434 14.29 -3.07 -10.51
CA LYS A 434 12.98 -2.70 -9.98
C LYS A 434 11.86 -2.88 -11.01
N TYR A 435 12.07 -2.48 -12.25
CA TYR A 435 11.03 -2.39 -13.28
C TYR A 435 11.32 -3.32 -14.45
N ASP A 436 10.37 -4.21 -14.73
CA ASP A 436 10.51 -5.20 -15.81
C ASP A 436 10.05 -4.64 -17.16
N THR A 437 9.21 -3.59 -17.18
CA THR A 437 8.65 -3.01 -18.42
C THR A 437 8.66 -1.47 -18.42
N PRO A 438 8.66 -0.83 -19.61
CA PRO A 438 8.50 0.62 -19.75
C PRO A 438 7.29 1.21 -19.03
N VAL A 439 6.14 0.53 -19.11
CA VAL A 439 4.89 0.98 -18.46
C VAL A 439 5.06 0.98 -16.95
N THR A 440 5.65 -0.09 -16.38
CA THR A 440 5.89 -0.15 -14.94
C THR A 440 6.88 0.90 -14.45
N LEU A 441 7.88 1.28 -15.26
CA LEU A 441 8.80 2.37 -14.93
C LEU A 441 8.09 3.72 -14.85
N ILE A 442 7.27 4.06 -15.86
CA ILE A 442 6.54 5.33 -15.91
C ILE A 442 5.55 5.43 -14.75
N LEU A 443 4.76 4.38 -14.52
CA LEU A 443 3.82 4.34 -13.41
C LEU A 443 4.53 4.37 -12.06
N GLY A 444 5.66 3.67 -11.93
CA GLY A 444 6.50 3.62 -10.73
C GLY A 444 7.01 4.99 -10.32
N ILE A 445 7.61 5.71 -11.27
CA ILE A 445 8.12 7.06 -11.05
C ILE A 445 6.99 8.03 -10.68
N GLY A 446 5.88 8.03 -11.42
CA GLY A 446 4.75 8.89 -11.08
C GLY A 446 4.17 8.59 -9.68
N SER A 447 4.10 7.30 -9.32
CA SER A 447 3.62 6.86 -8.00
C SER A 447 4.48 7.34 -6.84
N LEU A 448 5.79 7.61 -7.04
CA LEU A 448 6.64 8.19 -5.99
C LEU A 448 6.13 9.58 -5.60
N PHE A 449 5.82 10.41 -6.59
CA PHE A 449 5.36 11.77 -6.38
C PHE A 449 3.91 11.81 -5.88
N ASP A 450 3.05 10.92 -6.38
CA ASP A 450 1.65 10.79 -5.93
C ASP A 450 1.55 10.51 -4.41
N ASN A 451 2.56 9.84 -3.85
CA ASN A 451 2.65 9.50 -2.42
C ASN A 451 3.36 10.56 -1.55
N ILE A 452 3.79 11.69 -2.13
CA ILE A 452 4.29 12.86 -1.38
C ILE A 452 3.13 13.86 -1.22
N VAL A 453 2.29 13.60 -0.22
CA VAL A 453 1.07 14.39 0.01
C VAL A 453 1.33 15.57 0.94
N TRP A 454 0.81 16.74 0.58
CA TRP A 454 0.95 17.97 1.35
C TRP A 454 -0.24 18.21 2.28
N ALA A 455 0.03 18.79 3.46
CA ALA A 455 -0.97 19.24 4.42
C ALA A 455 -1.94 18.14 4.90
N VAL A 456 -1.48 16.89 4.90
CA VAL A 456 -2.18 15.75 5.50
C VAL A 456 -1.35 15.29 6.69
N ALA A 457 -2.00 15.06 7.83
CA ALA A 457 -1.33 14.59 9.03
C ALA A 457 -1.05 13.08 8.95
N GLU A 458 0.00 12.62 9.62
CA GLU A 458 0.39 11.20 9.69
C GLU A 458 0.82 10.62 8.33
N THR A 459 1.40 11.45 7.47
CA THR A 459 1.95 11.07 6.14
C THR A 459 3.43 11.39 5.95
N HIS A 460 4.11 12.00 6.94
CA HIS A 460 5.53 12.35 6.85
C HIS A 460 6.41 11.12 6.57
N ASP A 461 6.23 10.02 7.31
CA ASP A 461 7.04 8.82 7.16
C ASP A 461 6.97 8.24 5.74
N LEU A 462 5.76 8.23 5.15
CA LEU A 462 5.56 7.83 3.76
C LEU A 462 6.26 8.79 2.79
N ALA A 463 6.09 10.10 2.98
CA ALA A 463 6.69 11.12 2.11
C ALA A 463 8.22 11.09 2.14
N GLU A 464 8.82 10.91 3.32
CA GLU A 464 10.26 10.76 3.50
C GLU A 464 10.78 9.49 2.82
N GLU A 465 10.05 8.37 2.91
CA GLU A 465 10.40 7.15 2.19
C GLU A 465 10.29 7.33 0.67
N GLN A 466 9.28 8.04 0.17
CA GLN A 466 9.20 8.35 -1.27
C GLN A 466 10.37 9.22 -1.73
N PHE A 467 10.81 10.20 -0.92
CA PHE A 467 11.98 11.01 -1.22
C PHE A 467 13.27 10.18 -1.18
N ARG A 468 13.39 9.24 -0.23
CA ARG A 468 14.51 8.30 -0.19
C ARG A 468 14.55 7.46 -1.47
N LEU A 469 13.41 6.88 -1.85
CA LEU A 469 13.26 6.10 -3.08
C LEU A 469 13.56 6.93 -4.32
N LEU A 470 13.07 8.17 -4.42
CA LEU A 470 13.39 9.09 -5.51
C LEU A 470 14.91 9.26 -5.68
N GLY A 471 15.65 9.40 -4.58
CA GLY A 471 17.11 9.42 -4.60
C GLY A 471 17.71 8.17 -5.27
N LEU A 472 17.22 6.98 -4.93
CA LEU A 472 17.68 5.73 -5.55
C LEU A 472 17.32 5.64 -7.05
N HIS A 473 16.14 6.10 -7.45
CA HIS A 473 15.71 6.13 -8.86
C HIS A 473 16.61 7.04 -9.71
N LEU A 474 17.07 8.15 -9.11
CA LEU A 474 18.04 9.06 -9.72
C LEU A 474 19.48 8.53 -9.64
N GLY A 475 19.70 7.35 -9.05
CA GLY A 475 21.01 6.74 -8.89
C GLY A 475 21.87 7.38 -7.82
N PHE A 476 21.30 8.11 -6.86
CA PHE A 476 22.03 8.56 -5.67
C PHE A 476 22.11 7.45 -4.62
N ALA A 477 23.13 7.51 -3.76
CA ALA A 477 23.04 6.79 -2.49
C ALA A 477 22.00 7.52 -1.62
N SER A 478 21.02 6.82 -1.07
CA SER A 478 19.88 7.46 -0.41
C SER A 478 19.47 6.70 0.85
N SER A 479 19.36 7.43 1.96
CA SER A 479 19.09 6.91 3.32
C SER A 479 18.16 7.85 4.09
N ARG A 480 17.55 7.36 5.18
CA ARG A 480 16.75 8.13 6.15
C ARG A 480 17.40 8.11 7.54
N PRO A 481 18.43 8.93 7.81
CA PRO A 481 19.18 8.86 9.07
C PRO A 481 18.34 9.05 10.34
N GLU A 482 17.38 9.97 10.36
CA GLU A 482 16.51 10.12 11.54
C GLU A 482 15.77 8.82 11.83
N ASN A 483 15.22 8.18 10.81
CA ASN A 483 14.58 6.88 10.95
C ASN A 483 15.62 5.82 11.38
N GLU A 484 16.65 5.59 10.55
CA GLU A 484 17.67 4.53 10.66
C GLU A 484 18.48 4.59 11.97
N GLU A 485 18.92 5.78 12.39
CA GLU A 485 19.92 6.02 13.44
C GLU A 485 19.41 6.88 14.61
N ASN A 486 18.15 7.35 14.58
CA ASN A 486 17.60 8.29 15.57
C ASN A 486 18.36 9.62 15.66
N SER A 487 19.03 10.01 14.58
CA SER A 487 19.77 11.26 14.50
C SER A 487 20.06 11.61 13.04
N GLY A 488 20.21 12.91 12.76
CA GLY A 488 20.48 13.40 11.42
C GLY A 488 19.21 13.81 10.68
N PRO A 489 19.30 14.00 9.35
CA PRO A 489 18.18 14.46 8.55
C PRO A 489 17.08 13.41 8.35
N ASP A 490 15.89 13.89 7.99
CA ASP A 490 14.80 13.07 7.45
C ASP A 490 15.29 12.21 6.27
N VAL A 491 16.00 12.83 5.31
CA VAL A 491 16.58 12.17 4.13
C VAL A 491 17.98 12.68 3.84
N LEU A 492 18.89 11.77 3.46
CA LEU A 492 20.25 12.10 3.02
C LEU A 492 20.50 11.50 1.63
N TRP A 493 20.78 12.36 0.65
CA TRP A 493 21.23 11.93 -0.67
C TRP A 493 22.73 12.14 -0.83
N GLY A 494 23.48 11.07 -1.06
CA GLY A 494 24.86 11.12 -1.51
C GLY A 494 24.91 11.46 -3.01
N LEU A 495 25.15 12.73 -3.32
CA LEU A 495 25.22 13.26 -4.68
C LEU A 495 26.50 12.84 -5.39
N SER A 496 27.60 12.75 -4.66
CA SER A 496 28.91 12.27 -5.14
C SER A 496 29.69 11.66 -3.98
N PRO A 497 30.87 11.06 -4.22
CA PRO A 497 31.71 10.55 -3.14
C PRO A 497 32.11 11.60 -2.09
N THR A 498 32.03 12.90 -2.42
CA THR A 498 32.43 14.01 -1.54
C THR A 498 31.33 15.06 -1.37
N SER A 499 30.11 14.78 -1.80
CA SER A 499 28.99 15.74 -1.73
C SER A 499 27.68 15.07 -1.31
N ASN A 500 27.01 15.66 -0.32
CA ASN A 500 25.69 15.23 0.16
C ASN A 500 24.65 16.35 0.04
N ALA A 501 23.38 15.98 -0.16
CA ALA A 501 22.23 16.81 0.16
C ALA A 501 21.62 16.34 1.48
N VAL A 502 21.52 17.26 2.44
CA VAL A 502 20.97 17.04 3.79
C VAL A 502 19.55 17.61 3.79
N ILE A 503 18.54 16.75 3.86
CA ILE A 503 17.18 17.11 3.49
C ILE A 503 16.24 16.95 4.68
N GLU A 504 15.51 18.01 5.00
CA GLU A 504 14.42 18.05 5.97
C GLU A 504 13.09 18.23 5.24
N LEU A 505 12.13 17.34 5.47
CA LEU A 505 10.81 17.34 4.86
C LEU A 505 9.78 17.86 5.85
N LYS A 506 8.98 18.85 5.43
CA LYS A 506 7.91 19.46 6.23
C LYS A 506 6.62 19.51 5.41
N THR A 507 6.19 18.34 4.96
CA THR A 507 5.04 18.15 4.06
C THR A 507 3.69 18.29 4.78
N GLU A 508 3.61 17.98 6.08
CA GLU A 508 2.36 17.99 6.87
C GLU A 508 1.90 19.39 7.33
N ILE A 509 2.58 20.46 6.91
CA ILE A 509 2.25 21.81 7.36
C ILE A 509 0.87 22.24 6.82
N THR A 510 -0.08 22.45 7.75
CA THR A 510 -1.47 22.88 7.48
C THR A 510 -1.75 24.34 7.83
N ARG A 511 -0.79 25.06 8.44
CA ARG A 511 -1.00 26.44 8.91
C ARG A 511 -1.16 27.43 7.74
N GLU A 512 -2.05 28.41 7.91
CA GLU A 512 -2.37 29.41 6.87
C GLU A 512 -1.18 30.26 6.41
N ASN A 513 -0.29 30.62 7.34
CA ASN A 513 0.94 31.34 7.03
C ASN A 513 2.16 30.42 7.22
N PRO A 514 2.54 29.63 6.20
CA PRO A 514 3.57 28.64 6.31
C PRO A 514 4.97 29.27 6.18
N VAL A 515 5.32 30.30 6.96
CA VAL A 515 6.71 30.79 7.03
C VAL A 515 7.61 29.78 7.73
N ILE A 516 8.86 29.68 7.31
CA ILE A 516 9.87 28.81 7.93
C ILE A 516 10.16 29.32 9.36
N LYS A 517 9.81 28.52 10.35
CA LYS A 517 9.99 28.80 11.78
C LYS A 517 11.44 28.58 12.22
N LYS A 518 11.90 29.43 13.13
CA LYS A 518 13.27 29.42 13.65
C LYS A 518 13.67 28.08 14.28
N ILE A 519 12.83 27.53 15.16
CA ILE A 519 13.21 26.39 16.01
C ILE A 519 12.84 25.07 15.31
N GLU A 520 11.56 24.89 15.03
CA GLU A 520 10.97 23.64 14.55
C GLU A 520 11.41 23.25 13.13
N GLU A 521 11.98 24.16 12.33
CA GLU A 521 12.26 23.89 10.91
C GLU A 521 13.68 24.31 10.52
N ALA A 522 14.01 25.60 10.65
CA ALA A 522 15.37 26.07 10.37
C ALA A 522 16.41 25.50 11.35
N GLY A 523 16.04 25.36 12.62
CA GLY A 523 16.89 24.78 13.66
C GLY A 523 17.16 23.29 13.44
N GLN A 524 16.14 22.53 13.00
CA GLN A 524 16.30 21.12 12.63
C GLN A 524 17.30 20.95 11.49
N LEU A 525 17.16 21.72 10.40
CA LEU A 525 18.10 21.66 9.28
C LEU A 525 19.56 21.96 9.69
N LEU A 526 19.76 22.93 10.59
CA LEU A 526 21.10 23.23 11.12
C LEU A 526 21.68 22.05 11.92
N SER A 527 20.84 21.40 12.74
CA SER A 527 21.23 20.21 13.50
C SER A 527 21.60 19.06 12.58
N SER A 528 20.79 18.81 11.54
CA SER A 528 21.02 17.74 10.57
C SER A 528 22.27 17.99 9.72
N LEU A 529 22.56 19.26 9.40
CA LEU A 529 23.81 19.63 8.72
C LEU A 529 25.04 19.36 9.60
N GLN A 530 24.97 19.73 10.89
CA GLN A 530 26.06 19.46 11.83
C GLN A 530 26.27 17.96 12.01
N TRP A 531 25.17 17.19 12.08
CA TRP A 531 25.23 15.74 12.11
C TRP A 531 26.00 15.18 10.90
N ASP A 532 25.71 15.64 9.68
CA ASP A 532 26.41 15.14 8.48
C ASP A 532 27.89 15.55 8.44
N ILE A 533 28.26 16.68 9.06
CA ILE A 533 29.66 17.10 9.26
C ILE A 533 30.41 16.10 10.11
N ASP A 534 29.85 15.75 11.26
CA ASP A 534 30.47 14.85 12.22
C ASP A 534 30.49 13.42 11.70
N ARG A 535 29.41 13.02 11.01
CA ARG A 535 29.17 11.67 10.54
C ARG A 535 29.96 11.29 9.30
N ASN A 536 30.04 12.20 8.34
CA ASN A 536 30.64 11.98 7.03
C ASN A 536 31.84 12.93 6.82
N PRO A 537 32.93 12.82 7.59
CA PRO A 537 34.02 13.79 7.55
C PRO A 537 34.73 13.86 6.19
N ASP A 538 34.64 12.80 5.38
CA ASP A 538 35.19 12.74 4.02
C ASP A 538 34.37 13.55 3.00
N VAL A 539 33.13 13.91 3.33
CA VAL A 539 32.26 14.74 2.50
C VAL A 539 32.65 16.20 2.71
N THR A 540 33.04 16.87 1.62
CA THR A 540 33.53 18.25 1.65
C THR A 540 32.44 19.25 1.32
N THR A 541 31.42 18.83 0.57
CA THR A 541 30.33 19.70 0.09
C THR A 541 29.00 19.19 0.66
N ARG A 542 28.22 20.09 1.26
CA ARG A 542 26.90 19.77 1.81
C ARG A 542 25.89 20.79 1.33
N VAL A 543 24.78 20.30 0.78
CA VAL A 543 23.68 21.13 0.31
C VAL A 543 22.53 20.95 1.30
N PRO A 544 22.25 21.93 2.19
CA PRO A 544 21.10 21.87 3.08
C PRO A 544 19.82 22.13 2.27
N VAL A 545 18.81 21.28 2.42
CA VAL A 545 17.56 21.36 1.67
C VAL A 545 16.37 21.28 2.63
N LEU A 546 15.43 22.21 2.50
CA LEU A 546 14.11 22.13 3.13
C LEU A 546 13.05 21.86 2.07
N VAL A 547 12.37 20.72 2.16
CA VAL A 547 11.14 20.47 1.39
C VAL A 547 9.99 21.04 2.20
N HIS A 548 9.52 22.23 1.82
CA HIS A 548 8.65 23.04 2.66
C HIS A 548 7.66 23.83 1.79
N PRO A 549 6.39 24.02 2.19
CA PRO A 549 5.39 24.72 1.36
C PRO A 549 5.72 26.18 1.02
N SER A 550 6.75 26.78 1.64
CA SER A 550 7.18 28.16 1.44
C SER A 550 8.70 28.29 1.50
N ALA A 551 9.25 29.25 0.78
CA ALA A 551 10.65 29.67 0.88
C ALA A 551 10.85 30.91 1.79
N VAL A 552 9.79 31.40 2.45
CA VAL A 552 9.82 32.63 3.25
C VAL A 552 10.18 32.31 4.69
N LEU A 553 11.21 32.98 5.23
CA LEU A 553 11.63 32.87 6.62
C LEU A 553 10.77 33.73 7.55
N SER A 554 10.50 33.21 8.75
CA SER A 554 10.04 34.06 9.85
C SER A 554 11.14 35.08 10.23
N PRO A 555 10.79 36.27 10.76
CA PRO A 555 11.76 37.35 11.00
C PRO A 555 12.97 36.97 11.87
N ASN A 556 12.82 35.94 12.72
CA ASN A 556 13.85 35.49 13.65
C ASN A 556 14.53 34.18 13.22
N ALA A 557 14.17 33.63 12.05
CA ALA A 557 14.77 32.41 11.51
C ALA A 557 16.02 32.74 10.68
N SER A 558 16.96 31.80 10.67
CA SER A 558 18.16 31.88 9.84
C SER A 558 18.51 30.46 9.39
N LEU A 559 18.89 30.32 8.13
CA LEU A 559 19.27 29.05 7.54
C LEU A 559 20.79 28.99 7.35
N PRO A 560 21.37 27.78 7.27
CA PRO A 560 22.77 27.64 6.93
C PRO A 560 23.09 28.26 5.56
N PRO A 561 24.34 28.67 5.33
CA PRO A 561 24.77 29.15 4.02
C PRO A 561 24.42 28.15 2.93
N GLN A 562 23.98 28.67 1.78
CA GLN A 562 23.60 27.87 0.62
C GLN A 562 22.41 26.91 0.82
N ALA A 563 21.64 27.06 1.90
CA ALA A 563 20.37 26.35 2.03
C ALA A 563 19.48 26.58 0.80
N ARG A 564 18.76 25.53 0.40
CA ARG A 564 17.77 25.55 -0.68
C ARG A 564 16.41 25.16 -0.10
N ALA A 565 15.35 25.72 -0.67
CA ALA A 565 14.00 25.27 -0.41
C ALA A 565 13.46 24.59 -1.67
N ILE A 566 12.80 23.45 -1.51
CA ILE A 566 11.95 22.84 -2.53
C ILE A 566 10.52 23.11 -2.09
N THR A 567 9.87 24.07 -2.75
CA THR A 567 8.47 24.40 -2.54
C THR A 567 7.53 23.48 -3.31
N ARG A 568 6.21 23.60 -3.13
CA ARG A 568 5.26 22.77 -3.88
C ARG A 568 5.43 22.93 -5.41
N PRO A 569 5.54 24.15 -5.96
CA PRO A 569 5.85 24.33 -7.38
C PRO A 569 7.20 23.71 -7.80
N ASP A 570 8.23 23.79 -6.95
CA ASP A 570 9.55 23.22 -7.28
C ASP A 570 9.49 21.68 -7.30
N LEU A 571 8.75 21.07 -6.38
CA LEU A 571 8.54 19.62 -6.35
C LEU A 571 7.77 19.15 -7.59
N GLU A 572 6.78 19.93 -8.04
CA GLU A 572 6.04 19.65 -9.27
C GLU A 572 6.93 19.83 -10.52
N SER A 573 7.83 20.81 -10.53
CA SER A 573 8.84 20.93 -11.58
C SER A 573 9.79 19.73 -11.59
N LEU A 574 10.25 19.30 -10.41
CA LEU A 574 11.10 18.11 -10.27
C LEU A 574 10.36 16.86 -10.77
N ARG A 575 9.09 16.71 -10.42
CA ARG A 575 8.22 15.64 -10.93
C ARG A 575 8.21 15.63 -12.45
N ALA A 576 7.90 16.77 -13.07
CA ALA A 576 7.83 16.87 -14.54
C ALA A 576 9.17 16.48 -15.20
N ASP A 577 10.30 16.92 -14.64
CA ASP A 577 11.63 16.59 -15.14
C ASP A 577 11.95 15.09 -15.02
N VAL A 578 11.61 14.46 -13.89
CA VAL A 578 11.88 13.03 -13.65
C VAL A 578 10.94 12.13 -14.46
N GLU A 579 9.66 12.50 -14.59
CA GLU A 579 8.72 11.80 -15.48
C GLU A 579 9.15 11.93 -16.95
N LYS A 580 9.61 13.11 -17.37
CA LYS A 580 10.17 13.31 -18.71
C LYS A 580 11.42 12.46 -18.93
N PHE A 581 12.33 12.42 -17.96
CA PHE A 581 13.50 11.54 -18.00
C PHE A 581 13.10 10.07 -18.21
N ALA A 582 12.08 9.59 -17.48
CA ALA A 582 11.56 8.24 -17.64
C ALA A 582 11.02 7.99 -19.06
N LYS A 583 10.24 8.93 -19.60
CA LYS A 583 9.71 8.86 -20.96
C LYS A 583 10.83 8.83 -22.01
N GLU A 584 11.88 9.64 -21.84
CA GLU A 584 13.04 9.66 -22.74
C GLU A 584 13.85 8.36 -22.67
N LEU A 585 14.01 7.76 -21.49
CA LEU A 585 14.63 6.44 -21.34
C LEU A 585 13.87 5.38 -22.13
N VAL A 586 12.55 5.34 -22.00
CA VAL A 586 11.68 4.40 -22.72
C VAL A 586 11.80 4.58 -24.22
N ALA A 587 11.67 5.81 -24.73
CA ALA A 587 11.77 6.10 -26.16
C ALA A 587 13.14 5.72 -26.76
N SER A 588 14.22 5.81 -25.96
CA SER A 588 15.57 5.41 -26.40
C SER A 588 15.74 3.90 -26.58
N VAL A 589 14.99 3.09 -25.84
CA VAL A 589 14.99 1.62 -25.94
C VAL A 589 14.23 1.16 -27.19
N ASP A 590 13.08 1.76 -27.48
CA ASP A 590 12.28 1.44 -28.67
C ASP A 590 13.00 1.79 -29.98
N GLY A 591 13.88 2.80 -29.97
CA GLY A 591 14.73 3.15 -31.11
C GLY A 591 15.85 2.14 -31.42
N LEU A 592 16.16 1.20 -30.51
CA LEU A 592 17.22 0.19 -30.66
C LEU A 592 16.69 -1.21 -31.04
N ILE A 593 15.38 -1.43 -30.98
CA ILE A 593 14.75 -2.68 -31.43
C ILE A 593 14.30 -2.47 -32.88
N PRO A 594 14.91 -3.14 -33.89
CA PRO A 594 14.43 -3.01 -35.26
C PRO A 594 12.98 -3.50 -35.32
N GLN A 595 12.06 -2.61 -35.71
CA GLN A 595 10.66 -2.94 -35.94
C GLN A 595 10.60 -4.18 -36.83
N ARG A 596 10.18 -5.32 -36.28
CA ARG A 596 9.82 -6.47 -37.10
C ARG A 596 8.65 -6.03 -37.97
N SER A 597 8.91 -5.92 -39.27
CA SER A 597 7.93 -5.63 -40.29
C SER A 597 6.72 -6.56 -40.12
N LYS A 598 5.63 -6.03 -39.59
CA LYS A 598 4.30 -6.58 -39.83
C LYS A 598 3.93 -6.16 -41.25
N THR A 599 4.14 -7.06 -42.19
CA THR A 599 3.43 -7.06 -43.47
C THR A 599 2.88 -8.48 -43.68
N PRO A 600 1.70 -8.58 -44.31
CA PRO A 600 0.55 -9.31 -43.80
C PRO A 600 0.63 -10.83 -43.86
#